data_AF-A0A9W3K293-F1
#
_entry.id   AF-A0A9W3K293-F1
#
_cell.length_a   1.000
_cell.length_b   1.000
_cell.length_c   1.000
_cell.angle_alpha   90.00
_cell.angle_beta   90.00
_cell.angle_gamma   90.00
#
_symmetry.space_group_name_H-M   'P 1'
#
loop_
_entity.id
_entity.type
_entity.pdbx_description
1 polymer ?
#
loop_
_entity_poly.entity_id
_entity_poly.type
_entity_poly.pdbx_seq_one_letter_code
_entity_poly.pdbx_strand_id
1 'polypeptide(L)'
;MCDHLDHQVEPDEAEEVLCRVCGCETGEADFERIDDEFNPRNPMCPDCQAEARLRSQTCEFCDEPAEYETDAGPLCDEHHSQYVDGFIGRD
;
A
#
# COMPACT_ATOMS: atom_id res chain seq x y z
N MET A 1 27.60 -16.67 -41.90
CA MET A 1 26.40 -15.82 -41.75
C MET A 1 26.24 -15.59 -40.26
N CYS A 2 26.97 -14.62 -39.73
CA CYS A 2 26.78 -14.14 -38.36
C CYS A 2 25.96 -12.87 -38.52
N ASP A 3 24.73 -12.83 -38.04
CA ASP A 3 24.15 -11.56 -37.58
C ASP A 3 22.88 -11.78 -36.74
N HIS A 4 22.85 -11.08 -35.61
CA HIS A 4 21.70 -10.71 -34.79
C HIS A 4 21.01 -11.79 -33.91
N LEU A 5 21.71 -12.15 -32.83
CA LEU A 5 21.05 -12.17 -31.52
C LEU A 5 20.64 -10.74 -31.18
N ASP A 6 19.41 -10.37 -31.49
CA ASP A 6 18.78 -9.15 -30.97
C ASP A 6 17.26 -9.36 -30.97
N HIS A 7 16.79 -10.28 -30.14
CA HIS A 7 15.46 -10.09 -29.56
C HIS A 7 15.75 -9.56 -28.17
N GLN A 8 15.99 -8.25 -28.13
CA GLN A 8 15.90 -7.49 -26.91
C GLN A 8 14.59 -7.93 -26.26
N VAL A 9 14.68 -8.50 -25.07
CA VAL A 9 13.52 -8.61 -24.19
C VAL A 9 13.07 -7.17 -24.06
N GLU A 10 12.02 -6.80 -24.81
CA GLU A 10 11.39 -5.48 -24.68
C GLU A 10 11.10 -5.35 -23.19
N PRO A 11 11.69 -4.35 -22.50
CA PRO A 11 11.41 -4.17 -21.09
C PRO A 11 9.90 -3.95 -21.02
N ASP A 12 9.25 -4.82 -20.26
CA ASP A 12 7.89 -4.70 -19.79
C ASP A 12 7.64 -3.23 -19.39
N GLU A 13 7.12 -2.42 -20.33
CA GLU A 13 6.72 -1.05 -20.07
C GLU A 13 5.40 -1.16 -19.32
N ALA A 14 5.46 -1.63 -18.06
CA ALA A 14 4.36 -1.50 -17.12
C ALA A 14 3.97 -0.03 -17.16
N GLU A 15 2.77 0.27 -17.68
CA GLU A 15 2.32 1.64 -17.92
C GLU A 15 2.16 2.30 -16.54
N GLU A 16 3.21 2.98 -16.07
CA GLU A 16 3.21 3.70 -14.81
C GLU A 16 2.21 4.84 -14.93
N VAL A 17 1.16 4.78 -14.12
CA VAL A 17 0.13 5.82 -14.05
C VAL A 17 0.15 6.50 -12.70
N LEU A 18 -0.55 7.62 -12.58
CA LEU A 18 -0.59 8.36 -11.33
C LEU A 18 -1.73 7.86 -10.44
N CYS A 19 -1.40 7.56 -9.19
CA CYS A 19 -2.38 7.26 -8.16
C CYS A 19 -3.37 8.42 -8.04
N ARG A 20 -4.66 8.13 -8.15
CA ARG A 20 -5.73 9.15 -8.06
C ARG A 20 -5.85 9.83 -6.70
N VAL A 21 -5.23 9.28 -5.65
CA VAL A 21 -5.34 9.75 -4.26
C VAL A 21 -4.16 10.63 -3.90
N CYS A 22 -2.94 10.10 -3.98
CA CYS A 22 -1.71 10.81 -3.60
C CYS A 22 -0.97 11.44 -4.79
N GLY A 23 -1.25 11.00 -6.02
CA GLY A 23 -0.55 11.47 -7.22
C GLY A 23 0.81 10.83 -7.47
N CYS A 24 1.22 9.83 -6.69
CA CYS A 24 2.46 9.09 -6.94
C CYS A 24 2.37 8.20 -8.19
N GLU A 25 3.50 8.01 -8.86
CA GLU A 25 3.66 7.02 -9.92
C GLU A 25 3.42 5.61 -9.34
N THR A 26 2.58 4.84 -10.01
CA THR A 26 2.19 3.48 -9.63
C THR A 26 1.80 2.69 -10.87
N GLY A 27 2.13 1.41 -10.88
CA GLY A 27 1.81 0.51 -11.99
C GLY A 27 1.88 -0.93 -11.54
N GLU A 28 1.66 -1.87 -12.45
CA GLU A 28 1.59 -3.31 -12.15
C GLU A 28 2.86 -3.84 -11.46
N ALA A 29 4.03 -3.29 -11.78
CA ALA A 29 5.30 -3.64 -11.15
C ALA A 29 5.33 -3.38 -9.63
N ASP A 30 4.62 -2.36 -9.15
CA ASP A 30 4.50 -2.08 -7.71
C ASP A 30 3.69 -3.16 -6.98
N PHE A 31 2.84 -3.88 -7.71
CA PHE A 31 1.94 -4.90 -7.20
C PHE A 31 2.47 -6.33 -7.36
N GLU A 32 3.55 -6.55 -8.12
CA GLU A 32 4.15 -7.90 -8.32
C GLU A 32 4.52 -8.62 -7.00
N ARG A 33 4.79 -7.85 -5.93
CA ARG A 33 5.20 -8.37 -4.62
C ARG A 33 4.12 -8.21 -3.54
N ILE A 34 2.94 -7.78 -3.95
CA ILE A 34 1.81 -7.48 -3.08
C ILE A 34 0.68 -8.43 -3.48
N ASP A 35 -0.10 -8.90 -2.51
CA ASP A 35 -1.23 -9.81 -2.79
C ASP A 35 -2.42 -9.09 -3.48
N ASP A 36 -2.28 -7.79 -3.74
CA ASP A 36 -3.31 -6.94 -4.31
C ASP A 36 -3.06 -6.70 -5.81
N GLU A 37 -4.11 -6.38 -6.55
CA GLU A 37 -4.04 -6.23 -8.02
C GLU A 37 -4.13 -4.76 -8.42
N PHE A 38 -3.19 -4.33 -9.27
CA PHE A 38 -3.24 -2.99 -9.84
C PHE A 38 -4.49 -2.84 -10.73
N ASN A 39 -5.32 -1.84 -10.43
CA ASN A 39 -6.53 -1.58 -11.19
C ASN A 39 -6.38 -0.34 -12.10
N PRO A 40 -6.16 -0.51 -13.42
CA PRO A 40 -5.96 0.63 -14.33
C PRO A 40 -7.20 1.52 -14.49
N ARG A 41 -8.40 1.03 -14.15
CA ARG A 41 -9.64 1.84 -14.16
C ARG A 41 -9.76 2.72 -12.93
N ASN A 42 -9.05 2.36 -11.86
CA ASN A 42 -9.05 3.07 -10.59
C ASN A 42 -7.62 3.06 -10.02
N PRO A 43 -6.67 3.76 -10.66
CA PRO A 43 -5.26 3.66 -10.33
C PRO A 43 -5.03 4.18 -8.91
N MET A 44 -4.71 3.29 -7.99
CA MET A 44 -4.29 3.58 -6.62
C MET A 44 -2.97 2.89 -6.38
N CYS A 45 -2.06 3.56 -5.68
CA CYS A 45 -0.84 2.92 -5.22
C CYS A 45 -1.17 1.95 -4.07
N PRO A 46 -0.29 0.94 -3.84
CA PRO A 46 -0.55 -0.06 -2.82
C PRO A 46 -0.70 0.53 -1.42
N ASP A 47 0.02 1.63 -1.14
CA ASP A 47 -0.08 2.36 0.12
C ASP A 47 -1.48 2.95 0.31
N CYS A 48 -1.98 3.71 -0.67
CA CYS A 48 -3.33 4.29 -0.59
C CYS A 48 -4.43 3.23 -0.59
N GLN A 49 -4.20 2.08 -1.23
CA GLN A 49 -5.14 0.97 -1.20
C GLN A 49 -5.16 0.29 0.17
N ALA A 50 -4.00 0.10 0.79
CA ALA A 50 -3.87 -0.38 2.16
C ALA A 50 -4.52 0.61 3.15
N GLU A 51 -4.26 1.91 3.02
CA GLU A 51 -4.91 2.95 3.82
C GLU A 51 -6.43 2.97 3.62
N ALA A 52 -6.92 2.84 2.39
CA ALA A 52 -8.36 2.80 2.13
C ALA A 52 -9.03 1.58 2.77
N ARG A 53 -8.36 0.42 2.73
CA ARG A 53 -8.80 -0.79 3.43
C ARG A 53 -8.78 -0.57 4.93
N LEU A 54 -7.74 0.04 5.47
CA LEU A 54 -7.60 0.33 6.89
C LEU A 54 -8.67 1.32 7.38
N ARG A 55 -8.90 2.41 6.65
CA ARG A 55 -9.94 3.40 6.93
C ARG A 55 -11.36 2.88 6.77
N SER A 56 -11.55 1.77 6.04
CA SER A 56 -12.83 1.05 6.02
C SER A 56 -13.07 0.25 7.30
N GLN A 57 -12.01 -0.01 8.07
CA GLN A 57 -12.08 -0.56 9.41
C GLN A 57 -12.21 0.58 10.42
N THR A 58 -12.77 0.27 11.57
CA THR A 58 -12.90 1.18 12.70
C THR A 58 -11.97 0.74 13.81
N CYS A 59 -11.52 1.70 14.61
CA CYS A 59 -10.68 1.43 15.75
C CYS A 59 -11.36 0.40 16.66
N GLU A 60 -10.60 -0.56 17.19
CA GLU A 60 -11.17 -1.59 18.07
C GLU A 60 -11.66 -1.01 19.41
N PHE A 61 -11.16 0.17 19.81
CA PHE A 61 -11.48 0.85 21.07
C PHE A 61 -12.45 2.02 20.91
N CYS A 62 -12.63 2.55 19.70
CA CYS A 62 -13.57 3.62 19.41
C CYS A 62 -14.16 3.51 18.00
N ASP A 63 -15.34 4.06 17.75
CA ASP A 63 -15.97 4.04 16.41
C ASP A 63 -15.31 4.98 15.38
N GLU A 64 -14.08 5.42 15.60
CA GLU A 64 -13.32 6.27 14.68
C GLU A 64 -12.66 5.43 13.57
N PRO A 65 -12.42 6.00 12.38
CA PRO A 65 -11.73 5.30 11.31
C PRO A 65 -10.31 4.94 11.75
N ALA A 66 -9.89 3.72 11.45
CA ALA A 66 -8.54 3.28 11.77
C ALA A 66 -7.51 3.88 10.80
N GLU A 67 -6.34 4.19 11.34
CA GLU A 67 -5.20 4.75 10.60
C GLU A 67 -3.94 3.89 10.74
N TYR A 68 -3.91 2.98 11.72
CA TYR A 68 -2.79 2.06 11.94
C TYR A 68 -3.29 0.62 12.07
N GLU A 69 -2.64 -0.31 11.39
CA GLU A 69 -2.86 -1.75 11.61
C GLU A 69 -1.81 -2.25 12.60
N THR A 70 -2.25 -2.77 13.74
CA THR A 70 -1.38 -3.36 14.78
C THR A 70 -1.68 -4.83 14.99
N ASP A 71 -0.86 -5.51 15.78
CA ASP A 71 -1.10 -6.91 16.17
C ASP A 71 -2.39 -7.09 17.00
N ALA A 72 -2.80 -6.05 17.74
CA ALA A 72 -4.07 -6.05 18.49
C ALA A 72 -5.28 -5.88 17.55
N GLY A 73 -5.09 -5.13 16.47
CA GLY A 73 -6.15 -4.78 15.53
C GLY A 73 -5.94 -3.40 14.91
N PRO A 74 -6.93 -2.93 14.13
CA PRO A 74 -6.94 -1.60 13.56
C PRO A 74 -7.17 -0.56 14.66
N LEU A 75 -6.31 0.46 14.71
CA LEU A 75 -6.32 1.53 15.71
C LEU A 75 -6.36 2.91 15.04
N CYS A 76 -7.02 3.88 15.70
CA CYS A 76 -6.87 5.30 15.36
C CYS A 76 -5.54 5.85 15.91
N ASP A 77 -5.09 7.01 15.43
CA ASP A 77 -3.85 7.65 15.85
C ASP A 77 -3.75 7.81 17.39
N GLU A 78 -4.84 8.20 18.05
CA GLU A 78 -4.87 8.38 19.51
C GLU A 78 -4.62 7.06 20.26
N HIS A 79 -5.34 5.98 19.92
CA HIS A 79 -5.17 4.69 20.58
C HIS A 79 -3.86 4.00 20.18
N HIS A 80 -3.43 4.18 18.93
CA HIS A 80 -2.13 3.71 18.46
C HIS A 80 -1.01 4.37 19.27
N SER A 81 -1.05 5.69 19.49
CA SER A 81 -0.08 6.41 20.31
C SER A 81 0.00 5.84 21.73
N GLN A 82 -1.13 5.55 22.37
CA GLN A 82 -1.15 4.96 23.71
C GLN A 82 -0.62 3.52 23.73
N TYR A 83 -0.92 2.75 22.68
CA TYR A 83 -0.42 1.39 22.53
C TYR A 83 1.11 1.35 22.37
N VAL A 84 1.68 2.21 21.52
CA VAL A 84 3.14 2.27 21.32
C VAL A 84 3.88 2.96 22.46
N ASP A 85 3.30 4.00 23.07
CA ASP A 85 3.90 4.73 24.20
C ASP A 85 3.87 3.86 25.47
N GLY A 86 2.79 3.11 25.69
CA GLY A 86 2.68 2.11 26.75
C GLY A 86 3.67 0.95 26.61
N PHE A 87 4.21 0.70 25.42
CA PHE A 87 5.23 -0.31 25.16
C PHE A 87 6.66 0.16 25.53
N ILE A 88 6.91 1.47 25.57
CA ILE A 88 8.23 2.04 25.90
C ILE A 88 8.45 2.18 27.42
N GLY A 89 7.42 1.98 28.24
CA GLY A 89 7.45 2.25 29.69
C GLY A 89 7.82 1.09 30.63
N ARG A 90 8.47 0.02 30.17
CA ARG A 90 8.85 -1.10 31.06
C ARG A 90 10.30 -1.54 30.89
N ASP A 91 11.22 -0.65 31.25
CA ASP A 91 12.59 -0.99 31.67
C ASP A 91 12.73 -0.78 33.19
#